data_AF-A0A7S2VYU2-F1
#
_entry.id   AF-A0A7S2VYU2-F1
#
_cell.length_a   1.000
_cell.length_b   1.000
_cell.length_c   1.000
_cell.angle_alpha   90.00
_cell.angle_beta   90.00
_cell.angle_gamma   90.00
#
_symmetry.space_group_name_H-M   'P 1'
#
loop_
_entity.id
_entity.type
_entity.pdbx_description
1 polymer ?
#
loop_
_entity_poly.entity_id
_entity_poly.type
_entity_poly.pdbx_seq_one_letter_code
_entity_poly.pdbx_strand_id
1 'polypeptide(L)'
;MAFRASSFRSLAAKMTAAERDLAVREANEKMRLYHVNRPSLEKLNRRSKSRSSDRDNQHLIQFGLVSSFLVAFLSTPFIGKRIAQDEKFREKYIPKWYDYTLEKPDYAWTRAELHEQLVQLQRELHERAIAGDFSPDKLDGMRRHFAGVDPKNDPHGWGKLHPGVEDDEDIEDD
;
A
#
# COMPACT_ATOMS: atom_id res chain seq x y z
N MET A 1 -28.20 20.56 29.85
CA MET A 1 -28.86 21.87 29.62
C MET A 1 -30.33 21.78 30.04
N ALA A 2 -30.64 22.14 31.29
CA ALA A 2 -31.98 22.14 31.85
C ALA A 2 -32.50 23.58 31.94
N PHE A 3 -32.91 24.16 30.81
CA PHE A 3 -33.53 25.49 30.76
C PHE A 3 -34.57 25.48 29.65
N ARG A 4 -35.83 25.14 29.99
CA ARG A 4 -37.01 25.43 29.16
C ARG A 4 -38.37 25.07 29.77
N ALA A 5 -38.43 24.46 30.95
CA ALA A 5 -39.71 24.17 31.63
C ALA A 5 -40.18 25.30 32.58
N SER A 6 -39.27 26.17 33.06
CA SER A 6 -39.59 27.21 34.05
C SER A 6 -40.23 28.47 33.44
N SER A 7 -39.96 28.78 32.18
CA SER A 7 -40.41 30.03 31.53
C SER A 7 -41.91 30.05 31.18
N PHE A 8 -42.56 28.89 31.04
CA PHE A 8 -44.00 28.84 30.75
C PHE A 8 -44.87 29.08 31.99
N ARG A 9 -44.38 28.69 33.19
CA ARG A 9 -45.11 28.92 34.44
C ARG A 9 -45.12 30.39 34.85
N SER A 10 -44.08 31.16 34.53
CA SER A 10 -43.99 32.58 34.90
C SER A 10 -44.82 33.52 34.01
N LEU A 11 -45.13 33.12 32.78
CA LEU A 11 -46.03 33.85 31.86
C LEU A 11 -47.51 33.65 32.22
N ALA A 12 -47.89 32.42 32.61
CA ALA A 12 -49.26 32.12 33.04
C ALA A 12 -49.68 32.85 34.33
N ALA A 13 -48.72 33.23 35.18
CA ALA A 13 -48.97 33.97 36.42
C ALA A 13 -49.30 35.46 36.20
N LYS A 14 -49.02 36.01 35.01
CA LYS A 14 -49.24 37.44 34.68
C LYS A 14 -50.49 37.71 33.83
N MET A 15 -51.20 36.67 33.40
CA MET A 15 -52.39 36.79 32.57
C MET A 15 -53.67 36.85 33.42
N THR A 16 -54.57 37.77 33.07
CA THR A 16 -55.90 37.85 33.64
C THR A 16 -56.69 36.56 33.32
N ALA A 17 -57.72 36.25 34.12
CA ALA A 17 -58.50 35.01 33.94
C ALA A 17 -59.10 34.91 32.51
N ALA A 18 -59.53 36.05 31.95
CA ALA A 18 -60.07 36.13 30.60
C ALA A 18 -59.01 35.86 29.51
N GLU A 19 -57.78 36.34 29.67
CA GLU A 19 -56.68 36.06 28.72
C GLU A 19 -56.25 34.59 28.75
N ARG A 20 -56.30 33.97 29.94
CA ARG A 20 -56.03 32.53 30.09
C ARG A 20 -57.08 31.68 29.36
N ASP A 21 -58.35 32.00 29.48
CA ASP A 21 -59.43 31.26 28.81
C ASP A 21 -59.36 31.40 27.29
N LEU A 22 -59.00 32.59 26.79
CA LEU A 22 -58.79 32.82 25.35
C LEU A 22 -57.59 32.01 24.82
N ALA A 23 -56.47 32.02 25.56
CA ALA A 23 -55.28 31.24 25.19
C ALA A 23 -55.57 29.72 25.17
N VAL A 24 -56.38 29.22 26.10
CA VAL A 24 -56.80 27.80 26.13
C VAL A 24 -57.69 27.47 24.93
N ARG A 25 -58.63 28.35 24.55
CA ARG A 25 -59.47 28.16 23.35
C ARG A 25 -58.64 28.14 22.08
N GLU A 26 -57.72 29.09 21.92
CA GLU A 26 -56.82 29.15 20.76
C GLU A 26 -55.91 27.91 20.68
N ALA A 27 -55.39 27.45 21.82
CA ALA A 27 -54.62 26.22 21.90
C ALA A 27 -55.44 25.00 21.49
N ASN A 28 -56.70 24.91 21.92
CA ASN A 28 -57.60 23.82 21.55
C ASN A 28 -57.94 23.86 20.05
N GLU A 29 -58.16 25.03 19.46
CA GLU A 29 -58.39 25.18 18.02
C GLU A 29 -57.15 24.78 17.20
N LYS A 30 -55.95 25.21 17.60
CA LYS A 30 -54.69 24.79 16.97
C LYS A 30 -54.51 23.27 17.06
N MET A 31 -54.82 22.65 18.20
CA MET A 31 -54.78 21.20 18.37
C MET A 31 -55.77 20.48 17.43
N ARG A 32 -56.98 21.00 17.24
CA ARG A 32 -57.95 20.43 16.29
C ARG A 32 -57.43 20.45 14.84
N LEU A 33 -56.73 21.52 14.45
CA LEU A 33 -56.10 21.61 13.12
C LEU A 33 -55.01 20.54 12.92
N TYR A 34 -54.24 20.19 13.95
CA TYR A 34 -53.26 19.09 13.87
C TYR A 34 -53.90 17.71 13.68
N HIS A 35 -55.09 17.50 14.24
CA HIS A 35 -55.82 16.24 14.06
C HIS A 35 -56.46 16.11 12.68
N VAL A 36 -56.92 17.22 12.09
CA VAL A 36 -57.56 17.24 10.76
C VAL A 36 -56.53 17.10 9.63
N ASN A 37 -55.34 17.69 9.77
CA ASN A 37 -54.29 17.69 8.75
C ASN A 37 -53.14 16.69 9.01
N ARG A 38 -53.37 15.62 9.79
CA ARG A 38 -52.34 14.60 9.98
C ARG A 38 -52.19 13.79 8.69
N PRO A 39 -51.02 13.79 8.02
CA PRO A 39 -50.80 12.89 6.89
C PRO A 39 -50.97 11.44 7.37
N SER A 40 -51.66 10.63 6.57
CA SER A 40 -51.88 9.21 6.91
C SER A 40 -50.53 8.52 7.17
N LEU A 41 -50.47 7.69 8.23
CA LEU A 41 -49.25 7.00 8.65
C LEU A 41 -48.60 6.18 7.51
N GLU A 42 -49.41 5.74 6.56
CA GLU A 42 -48.96 5.07 5.34
C GLU A 42 -48.04 5.93 4.47
N LYS A 43 -48.32 7.23 4.33
CA LYS A 43 -47.50 8.16 3.54
C LYS A 43 -46.14 8.42 4.18
N LEU A 44 -46.07 8.40 5.52
CA LEU A 44 -44.82 8.50 6.28
C LEU A 44 -43.98 7.22 6.16
N ASN A 45 -44.61 6.04 6.23
CA ASN A 45 -43.92 4.76 6.14
C ASN A 45 -43.37 4.45 4.73
N ARG A 46 -44.00 4.95 3.66
CA ARG A 46 -43.51 4.77 2.28
C ARG A 46 -42.15 5.44 2.04
N ARG A 47 -41.88 6.59 2.67
CA ARG A 47 -40.63 7.35 2.48
C ARG A 47 -39.44 6.74 3.23
N SER A 48 -39.70 6.00 4.32
CA SER A 48 -38.68 5.30 5.11
C SER A 48 -38.15 4.05 4.38
N LYS A 49 -39.05 3.25 3.78
CA LYS A 49 -38.68 2.00 3.09
C LYS A 49 -37.72 2.20 1.91
N SER A 50 -37.85 3.30 1.17
CA SER A 50 -36.95 3.61 0.03
C SER A 50 -35.52 3.99 0.44
N ARG A 51 -35.30 4.52 1.65
CA ARG A 51 -33.94 4.86 2.14
C ARG A 51 -33.21 3.68 2.79
N SER A 52 -33.95 2.66 3.22
CA SER A 52 -33.37 1.45 3.81
C SER A 52 -32.65 0.60 2.76
N SER A 53 -33.25 0.40 1.58
CA SER A 53 -32.69 -0.52 0.57
C SER A 53 -31.34 -0.06 0.02
N ASP A 54 -31.10 1.26 -0.06
CA ASP A 54 -29.81 1.80 -0.52
C ASP A 54 -28.67 1.49 0.47
N ARG A 55 -28.96 1.44 1.78
CA ARG A 55 -27.97 1.07 2.80
C ARG A 55 -27.66 -0.42 2.77
N ASP A 56 -28.68 -1.25 2.59
CA ASP A 56 -28.52 -2.70 2.54
C ASP A 56 -27.66 -3.12 1.33
N ASN A 57 -27.83 -2.45 0.19
CA ASN A 57 -27.00 -2.67 -1.00
C ASN A 57 -25.54 -2.22 -0.80
N GLN A 58 -25.30 -1.12 -0.08
CA GLN A 58 -23.94 -0.66 0.20
C GLN A 58 -23.15 -1.65 1.06
N HIS A 59 -23.77 -2.24 2.07
CA HIS A 59 -23.12 -3.26 2.90
C HIS A 59 -22.83 -4.54 2.13
N LEU A 60 -23.72 -4.95 1.23
CA LEU A 60 -23.50 -6.12 0.36
C LEU A 60 -22.27 -5.91 -0.54
N ILE A 61 -22.17 -4.72 -1.17
CA ILE A 61 -21.03 -4.37 -2.04
C ILE A 61 -19.74 -4.31 -1.22
N GLN A 62 -19.76 -3.69 -0.03
CA GLN A 62 -18.59 -3.64 0.86
C GLN A 62 -18.13 -5.04 1.28
N PHE A 63 -19.06 -5.94 1.62
CA PHE A 63 -18.73 -7.32 1.95
C PHE A 63 -18.16 -8.08 0.75
N GLY A 64 -18.73 -7.88 -0.44
CA GLY A 64 -18.21 -8.46 -1.69
C GLY A 64 -16.77 -8.00 -1.97
N LEU A 65 -16.50 -6.72 -1.76
CA LEU A 65 -15.17 -6.13 -1.99
C LEU A 65 -14.16 -6.68 -0.97
N VAL A 66 -14.48 -6.65 0.32
CA VAL A 66 -13.62 -7.18 1.39
C VAL A 66 -13.37 -8.68 1.24
N SER A 67 -14.40 -9.46 0.93
CA SER A 67 -14.25 -10.90 0.70
C SER A 67 -13.38 -11.20 -0.52
N SER A 68 -13.48 -10.44 -1.61
CA SER A 68 -12.61 -10.60 -2.76
C SER A 68 -11.14 -10.35 -2.44
N PHE A 69 -10.84 -9.31 -1.65
CA PHE A 69 -9.48 -9.04 -1.16
C PHE A 69 -8.97 -10.13 -0.22
N LEU A 70 -9.81 -10.66 0.65
CA LEU A 70 -9.46 -11.76 1.54
C LEU A 70 -9.08 -13.02 0.75
N VAL A 71 -9.88 -13.39 -0.25
CA VAL A 71 -9.61 -14.55 -1.12
C VAL A 71 -8.33 -14.32 -1.94
N ALA A 72 -8.13 -13.11 -2.47
CA ALA A 72 -6.90 -12.75 -3.18
C ALA A 72 -5.66 -12.87 -2.26
N PHE A 73 -5.73 -12.31 -1.05
CA PHE A 73 -4.64 -12.36 -0.08
C PHE A 73 -4.29 -13.81 0.32
N LEU A 74 -5.30 -14.65 0.58
CA LEU A 74 -5.08 -16.05 0.94
C LEU A 74 -4.54 -16.89 -0.22
N SER A 75 -4.88 -16.54 -1.47
CA SER A 75 -4.39 -17.27 -2.66
C SER A 75 -3.03 -16.77 -3.16
N THR A 76 -2.65 -15.53 -2.88
CA THR A 76 -1.36 -14.93 -3.26
C THR A 76 -0.14 -15.77 -2.87
N PRO A 77 0.01 -16.30 -1.64
CA PRO A 77 1.20 -17.11 -1.30
C PRO A 77 1.26 -18.42 -2.08
N PHE A 78 0.12 -19.04 -2.42
CA PHE A 78 0.10 -20.27 -3.22
C PHE A 78 0.45 -20.00 -4.68
N ILE A 79 -0.05 -18.90 -5.24
CA ILE A 79 0.27 -18.46 -6.60
C ILE A 79 1.74 -18.04 -6.69
N GLY A 80 2.26 -17.27 -5.72
CA GLY A 80 3.67 -16.89 -5.66
C GLY A 80 4.60 -18.09 -5.56
N LYS A 81 4.26 -19.09 -4.73
CA LYS A 81 5.03 -20.35 -4.65
C LYS A 81 5.03 -21.11 -5.98
N ARG A 82 3.89 -21.15 -6.69
CA ARG A 82 3.79 -21.74 -8.03
C ARG A 82 4.64 -21.01 -9.06
N ILE A 83 4.61 -19.67 -9.04
CA ILE A 83 5.41 -18.81 -9.93
C ILE A 83 6.92 -19.06 -9.74
N ALA A 84 7.37 -19.24 -8.50
CA ALA A 84 8.80 -19.42 -8.21
C ALA A 84 9.33 -20.85 -8.48
N GLN A 85 8.47 -21.87 -8.45
CA GLN A 85 8.89 -23.27 -8.51
C GLN A 85 8.58 -23.96 -9.85
N ASP A 86 7.58 -23.50 -10.59
CA ASP A 86 7.02 -24.21 -11.74
C ASP A 86 7.25 -23.40 -13.02
N GLU A 87 8.37 -23.68 -13.72
CA GLU A 87 8.76 -22.98 -14.96
C GLU A 87 7.67 -23.05 -16.04
N LYS A 88 6.98 -24.19 -16.16
CA LYS A 88 5.89 -24.39 -17.14
C LYS A 88 4.67 -23.52 -16.86
N PHE A 89 4.41 -23.20 -15.58
CA PHE A 89 3.33 -22.29 -15.21
C PHE A 89 3.71 -20.85 -15.55
N ARG A 90 4.95 -20.49 -15.28
CA ARG A 90 5.51 -19.17 -15.58
C ARG A 90 5.49 -18.87 -17.07
N GLU A 91 5.99 -19.76 -17.92
CA GLU A 91 5.97 -19.53 -19.38
C GLU A 91 4.55 -19.40 -19.96
N LYS A 92 3.58 -20.10 -19.37
CA LYS A 92 2.20 -20.13 -19.89
C LYS A 92 1.35 -18.93 -19.46
N TYR A 93 1.55 -18.44 -18.23
CA TYR A 93 0.65 -17.44 -17.63
C TYR A 93 1.32 -16.11 -17.32
N ILE A 94 2.65 -16.06 -17.21
CA ILE A 94 3.39 -14.83 -16.89
C ILE A 94 3.91 -14.22 -18.19
N PRO A 95 3.51 -12.99 -18.53
CA PRO A 95 4.10 -12.28 -19.64
C PRO A 95 5.59 -12.02 -19.42
N LYS A 96 6.41 -12.15 -20.47
CA LYS A 96 7.87 -12.00 -20.40
C LYS A 96 8.35 -10.65 -19.83
N TRP A 97 7.54 -9.59 -19.95
CA TRP A 97 7.86 -8.26 -19.40
C TRP A 97 7.69 -8.16 -17.88
N TYR A 98 6.97 -9.11 -17.26
CA TYR A 98 6.75 -9.17 -15.82
C TYR A 98 7.62 -10.24 -15.14
N ASP A 99 8.44 -10.93 -15.93
CA ASP A 99 9.27 -12.03 -15.43
C ASP A 99 10.67 -11.54 -15.09
N TYR A 100 10.88 -11.20 -13.82
CA TYR A 100 12.16 -10.70 -13.30
C TYR A 100 13.02 -11.78 -12.66
N THR A 101 12.68 -13.07 -12.79
CA THR A 101 13.61 -14.08 -12.27
C THR A 101 14.78 -14.23 -13.19
N LEU A 102 15.95 -14.08 -12.58
CA LEU A 102 17.22 -14.52 -13.12
C LEU A 102 17.09 -16.00 -13.48
N GLU A 103 17.36 -16.34 -14.74
CA GLU A 103 17.55 -17.72 -15.16
C GLU A 103 18.63 -18.31 -14.25
N LYS A 104 18.33 -19.45 -13.61
CA LYS A 104 19.36 -20.14 -12.83
C LYS A 104 20.44 -20.55 -13.84
N PRO A 105 21.73 -20.25 -13.58
CA PRO A 105 22.77 -20.74 -14.46
C PRO A 105 22.66 -22.27 -14.54
N ASP A 106 22.74 -22.83 -15.76
CA ASP A 106 22.56 -24.26 -16.04
C ASP A 106 23.44 -25.16 -15.14
N TYR A 107 24.54 -24.61 -14.64
CA TYR A 107 25.39 -25.19 -13.61
C TYR A 107 25.47 -24.24 -12.41
N ALA A 108 24.58 -24.41 -11.44
CA ALA A 108 24.90 -23.97 -10.08
C ALA A 108 26.06 -24.85 -9.60
N TRP A 109 27.30 -24.34 -9.65
CA TRP A 109 28.47 -25.06 -9.16
C TRP A 109 28.16 -25.67 -7.80
N THR A 110 28.48 -26.95 -7.66
CA THR A 110 28.40 -27.56 -6.33
C THR A 110 29.39 -26.83 -5.41
N ARG A 111 29.07 -26.74 -4.12
CA ARG A 111 29.96 -26.09 -3.14
C ARG A 111 31.40 -26.63 -3.21
N ALA A 112 31.54 -27.91 -3.56
CA ALA A 112 32.84 -28.56 -3.74
C ALA A 112 33.59 -28.03 -4.98
N GLU A 113 32.93 -27.95 -6.13
CA GLU A 113 33.52 -27.42 -7.38
C GLU A 113 33.89 -25.94 -7.23
N LEU A 114 33.03 -25.14 -6.59
CA LEU A 114 33.32 -23.72 -6.32
C LEU A 114 34.57 -23.58 -5.43
N HIS A 115 34.69 -24.42 -4.41
CA HIS A 115 35.85 -24.40 -3.53
C HIS A 115 37.13 -24.80 -4.26
N GLU A 116 37.06 -25.82 -5.13
CA GLU A 116 38.19 -26.24 -5.94
C GLU A 116 38.67 -25.13 -6.89
N GLN A 117 37.74 -24.44 -7.56
CA GLN A 117 38.05 -23.31 -8.41
C GLN A 117 38.65 -22.13 -7.63
N LEU A 118 38.13 -21.84 -6.43
CA LEU A 118 38.71 -20.80 -5.57
C LEU A 118 40.15 -21.12 -5.17
N VAL A 119 40.44 -22.38 -4.83
CA VAL A 119 41.79 -22.83 -4.48
C VAL A 119 42.72 -22.75 -5.69
N GLN A 120 42.25 -23.13 -6.89
CA GLN A 120 43.01 -23.00 -8.12
C GLN A 120 43.33 -21.52 -8.41
N LEU A 121 42.33 -20.64 -8.34
CA LEU A 121 42.50 -19.21 -8.55
C LEU A 121 43.44 -18.58 -7.52
N GLN A 122 43.37 -18.99 -6.26
CA GLN A 122 44.30 -18.55 -5.22
C GLN A 122 45.75 -18.96 -5.55
N ARG A 123 45.96 -20.19 -6.03
CA ARG A 123 47.30 -20.65 -6.45
C ARG A 123 47.81 -19.87 -7.65
N GLU A 124 46.98 -19.67 -8.67
CA GLU A 124 47.34 -18.88 -9.85
C GLU A 124 47.70 -17.44 -9.49
N LEU A 125 46.92 -16.79 -8.62
CA LEU A 125 47.23 -15.45 -8.13
C LEU A 125 48.54 -15.42 -7.36
N HIS A 126 48.81 -16.43 -6.54
CA HIS A 126 50.06 -16.53 -5.81
C HIS A 126 51.27 -16.70 -6.75
N GLU A 127 51.16 -17.56 -7.75
CA GLU A 127 52.20 -17.76 -8.77
C GLU A 127 52.45 -16.49 -9.59
N ARG A 128 51.39 -15.80 -10.02
CA ARG A 128 51.49 -14.50 -10.72
C ARG A 128 52.12 -13.41 -9.85
N ALA A 129 51.83 -13.42 -8.55
CA ALA A 129 52.47 -12.51 -7.60
C ALA A 129 53.98 -12.78 -7.48
N ILE A 130 54.38 -14.04 -7.38
CA ILE A 130 55.80 -14.43 -7.37
C ILE A 130 56.48 -14.05 -8.71
N ALA A 131 55.79 -14.22 -9.83
CA ALA A 131 56.27 -13.82 -11.16
C ALA A 131 56.37 -12.29 -11.33
N GLY A 132 55.90 -11.50 -10.36
CA GLY A 132 55.92 -10.04 -10.41
C GLY A 132 54.93 -9.45 -11.40
N ASP A 133 53.83 -10.15 -11.70
CA ASP A 133 52.75 -9.61 -12.55
C ASP A 133 51.97 -8.48 -11.87
N PHE A 134 52.07 -8.36 -10.54
CA PHE A 134 51.51 -7.25 -9.76
C PHE A 134 52.55 -6.16 -9.42
N SER A 135 53.61 -6.01 -10.22
CA SER A 135 54.49 -4.86 -10.07
C SER A 135 53.74 -3.54 -10.36
N PRO A 136 54.10 -2.41 -9.72
CA PRO A 136 53.41 -1.13 -9.93
C PRO A 136 53.31 -0.74 -11.40
N ASP A 137 54.38 -0.97 -12.17
CA ASP A 137 54.44 -0.65 -13.60
C ASP A 137 53.44 -1.47 -14.44
N LYS A 138 53.27 -2.75 -14.13
CA LYS A 138 52.29 -3.62 -14.83
C LYS A 138 50.87 -3.34 -14.39
N LEU A 139 50.66 -3.08 -13.10
CA LEU A 139 49.37 -2.66 -12.55
C LEU A 139 48.87 -1.37 -13.20
N ASP A 140 49.76 -0.39 -13.40
CA ASP A 140 49.44 0.84 -14.10
C ASP A 140 49.08 0.61 -15.57
N GLY A 141 49.71 -0.38 -16.23
CA GLY A 141 49.33 -0.83 -17.57
C GLY A 141 48.01 -1.61 -17.64
N MET A 142 47.56 -2.21 -16.52
CA MET A 142 46.28 -2.92 -16.42
C MET A 142 45.11 -2.01 -16.01
N ARG A 143 45.39 -0.76 -15.59
CA ARG A 143 44.33 0.22 -15.32
C ARG A 143 43.52 0.44 -16.60
N ARG A 144 42.20 0.30 -16.49
CA ARG A 144 41.30 0.55 -17.61
C ARG A 144 41.24 2.05 -17.88
N HIS A 145 41.58 2.47 -19.09
CA HIS A 145 41.33 3.84 -19.55
C HIS A 145 39.85 3.99 -19.90
N PHE A 146 39.04 4.44 -18.94
CA PHE A 146 37.67 4.86 -19.21
C PHE A 146 37.67 6.30 -19.74
N ALA A 147 36.88 6.57 -20.78
CA ALA A 147 36.72 7.93 -21.30
C ALA A 147 36.11 8.83 -20.21
N GLY A 148 36.85 9.87 -19.81
CA GLY A 148 36.41 10.85 -18.80
C GLY A 148 37.02 10.70 -17.40
N VAL A 149 37.84 9.67 -17.14
CA VAL A 149 38.52 9.49 -15.84
C VAL A 149 40.04 9.52 -16.07
N ASP A 150 40.71 10.54 -15.53
CA ASP A 150 42.17 10.65 -15.59
C ASP A 150 42.79 9.66 -14.56
N PRO A 151 43.56 8.64 -14.98
CA PRO A 151 44.05 7.57 -14.10
C PRO A 151 44.90 8.04 -12.90
N LYS A 152 45.42 9.27 -12.96
CA LYS A 152 46.23 9.90 -11.91
C LYS A 152 45.40 10.62 -10.85
N ASN A 153 44.13 10.89 -11.13
CA ASN A 153 43.26 11.72 -10.31
C ASN A 153 42.07 10.94 -9.71
N ASP A 154 42.04 9.63 -9.92
CA ASP A 154 41.09 8.71 -9.30
C ASP A 154 41.78 8.02 -8.10
N PRO A 155 41.45 8.40 -6.84
CA PRO A 155 41.99 7.75 -5.64
C PRO A 155 41.68 6.25 -5.60
N HIS A 156 40.62 5.82 -6.29
CA HIS A 156 40.13 4.45 -6.25
C HIS A 156 40.57 3.64 -7.45
N GLY A 157 40.95 4.25 -8.59
CA GLY A 157 41.63 3.67 -9.79
C GLY A 157 41.04 2.40 -10.42
N TRP A 158 39.98 1.89 -9.80
CA TRP A 158 39.39 0.56 -9.86
C TRP A 158 37.90 0.65 -9.45
N GLY A 159 37.40 1.85 -9.13
CA GLY A 159 36.12 2.07 -8.44
C GLY A 159 34.86 1.71 -9.25
N LYS A 160 34.94 1.68 -10.58
CA LYS A 160 33.82 1.23 -11.42
C LYS A 160 33.84 -0.28 -11.63
N LEU A 161 33.70 -1.05 -10.55
CA LEU A 161 33.58 -2.51 -10.65
C LEU A 161 32.13 -3.00 -10.71
N HIS A 162 31.16 -2.19 -10.29
CA HIS A 162 29.75 -2.59 -10.27
C HIS A 162 28.98 -2.08 -11.51
N PRO A 163 28.47 -2.98 -12.38
CA PRO A 163 27.52 -2.58 -13.41
C PRO A 163 26.18 -2.25 -12.73
N GLY A 164 25.96 -0.97 -12.42
CA GLY A 164 24.67 -0.50 -11.89
C GLY A 164 24.72 0.56 -10.79
N VAL A 165 25.90 0.97 -10.31
CA VAL A 165 26.00 2.14 -9.42
C VAL A 165 26.26 3.36 -10.30
N GLU A 166 25.26 4.24 -10.42
CA GLU A 166 25.40 5.54 -11.06
C GLU A 166 26.27 6.45 -10.18
N ASP A 167 27.03 7.36 -10.79
CA ASP A 167 28.10 8.16 -10.15
C ASP A 167 27.60 9.13 -9.03
N ASP A 168 26.31 9.13 -8.73
CA ASP A 168 25.59 10.03 -7.84
C ASP A 168 24.95 9.37 -6.62
N GLU A 169 25.08 8.05 -6.43
CA GLU A 169 24.76 7.40 -5.17
C GLU A 169 25.98 7.45 -4.23
N ASP A 170 26.06 8.53 -3.43
CA ASP A 170 26.85 8.52 -2.20
C ASP A 170 26.34 7.37 -1.33
N ILE A 171 27.11 6.29 -1.22
CA ILE A 171 26.88 5.22 -0.26
C ILE A 171 27.08 5.86 1.12
N GLU A 172 25.99 6.32 1.74
CA GLU A 172 25.96 6.62 3.17
C GLU A 172 26.18 5.30 3.91
N ASP A 173 27.42 5.08 4.36
CA ASP A 173 27.75 4.03 5.32
C ASP A 173 27.01 4.29 6.64
N ASP A 174 25.95 3.52 6.91
CA ASP A 174 25.27 3.39 8.20
C ASP A 174 25.56 2.00 8.82
#